data_AF-A0A4S2S9G1-F1
#
_entry.id   AF-A0A4S2S9G1-F1
#
_cell.length_a   1.000
_cell.length_b   1.000
_cell.length_c   1.000
_cell.angle_alpha   90.00
_cell.angle_beta   90.00
_cell.angle_gamma   90.00
#
_symmetry.space_group_name_H-M   'P 1'
#
loop_
_entity.id
_entity.type
_entity.pdbx_description
1 polymer ?
#
loop_
_entity_poly.entity_id
_entity_poly.type
_entity_poly.pdbx_seq_one_letter_code
_entity_poly.pdbx_strand_id
1 'polypeptide(L)'
;MNARNSEALDVLLKVAADSRVSWRAVQLAGGGISAEAAGVMWVLSDGKKALGAEELSGLLMDQIDLVDELTGIWRAFDSGETSLEYFEARLEGVISGFEAWLDRALRK
;
A
#
# COMPACT_ATOMS: atom_id res chain seq x y z
N MET A 1 16.91 -6.79 5.12
CA MET A 1 15.48 -6.87 4.75
C MET A 1 14.76 -5.59 5.21
N ASN A 2 15.24 -4.43 4.72
CA ASN A 2 14.85 -3.07 5.16
C ASN A 2 14.24 -2.24 4.02
N ALA A 3 13.82 -2.85 2.91
CA ALA A 3 13.62 -2.13 1.65
C ALA A 3 12.16 -1.93 1.21
N ARG A 4 11.20 -2.77 1.64
CA ARG A 4 9.84 -2.79 1.05
C ARG A 4 8.83 -1.84 1.71
N ASN A 5 8.83 -1.67 3.03
CA ASN A 5 8.03 -0.62 3.68
C ASN A 5 8.47 0.78 3.23
N SER A 6 9.77 0.93 2.98
CA SER A 6 10.32 2.16 2.39
C SER A 6 9.79 2.42 0.98
N GLU A 7 9.34 1.39 0.25
CA GLU A 7 8.94 1.50 -1.14
C GLU A 7 7.49 1.98 -1.28
N ALA A 8 6.56 1.38 -0.51
CA ALA A 8 5.17 1.84 -0.48
C ALA A 8 5.08 3.30 -0.01
N LEU A 9 5.76 3.63 1.09
CA LEU A 9 5.81 5.00 1.60
C LEU A 9 6.43 5.97 0.58
N ASP A 10 7.53 5.59 -0.07
CA ASP A 10 8.17 6.42 -1.11
C ASP A 10 7.23 6.70 -2.28
N VAL A 11 6.52 5.68 -2.78
CA VAL A 11 5.53 5.86 -3.85
C VAL A 11 4.39 6.77 -3.41
N LEU A 12 3.82 6.55 -2.22
CA LEU A 12 2.70 7.37 -1.73
C LEU A 12 3.11 8.83 -1.52
N LEU A 13 4.33 9.08 -1.04
CA LEU A 13 4.88 10.44 -0.93
C LEU A 13 5.08 11.09 -2.30
N LYS A 14 5.55 10.34 -3.31
CA LYS A 14 5.67 10.83 -4.68
C LYS A 14 4.30 11.20 -5.26
N VAL A 15 3.29 10.34 -5.07
CA VAL A 15 1.91 10.62 -5.49
C VAL A 15 1.42 11.92 -4.84
N ALA A 16 1.59 12.07 -3.52
CA ALA A 16 1.15 13.25 -2.80
C ALA A 16 1.86 14.54 -3.22
N ALA A 17 3.08 14.44 -3.74
CA ALA A 17 3.90 15.57 -4.17
C ALA A 17 3.77 15.90 -5.68
N ASP A 18 3.17 15.02 -6.48
CA ASP A 18 3.11 15.19 -7.94
C ASP A 18 2.00 16.16 -8.36
N SER A 19 2.36 17.22 -9.09
CA SER A 19 1.39 18.23 -9.54
C SER A 19 0.43 17.74 -10.63
N ARG A 20 0.68 16.57 -11.24
CA ARG A 20 -0.14 15.99 -12.31
C ARG A 20 -1.34 15.22 -11.76
N VAL A 21 -1.31 14.81 -10.49
CA VAL A 21 -2.40 14.02 -9.89
C VAL A 21 -3.47 14.92 -9.27
N SER A 22 -4.69 14.41 -9.13
CA SER A 22 -5.76 15.18 -8.49
C SER A 22 -5.62 15.22 -6.97
N TRP A 23 -6.37 16.12 -6.34
CA TRP A 23 -6.50 16.14 -4.88
C TRP A 23 -7.08 14.85 -4.30
N ARG A 24 -7.89 14.12 -5.08
CA ARG A 24 -8.41 12.81 -4.67
C ARG A 24 -7.28 11.79 -4.56
N ALA A 25 -6.36 11.76 -5.52
CA ALA A 25 -5.17 10.91 -5.46
C ALA A 25 -4.29 11.23 -4.23
N VAL A 26 -4.14 12.52 -3.90
CA VAL A 26 -3.43 12.96 -2.69
C VAL A 26 -4.12 12.45 -1.42
N GLN A 27 -5.45 12.53 -1.35
CA GLN A 27 -6.21 11.98 -0.22
C GLN A 27 -6.06 10.47 -0.09
N LEU A 28 -6.13 9.74 -1.21
CA LEU A 28 -5.90 8.29 -1.25
C LEU A 28 -4.49 7.95 -0.76
N ALA A 29 -3.48 8.70 -1.20
CA ALA A 29 -2.10 8.50 -0.74
C ALA A 29 -1.96 8.69 0.78
N GLY A 30 -2.60 9.71 1.35
CA GLY A 30 -2.63 9.92 2.81
C GLY A 30 -3.30 8.76 3.57
N GLY A 31 -4.40 8.21 3.04
CA GLY A 31 -5.05 7.01 3.56
C GLY A 31 -4.11 5.79 3.50
N GLY A 32 -3.46 5.59 2.36
CA GLY A 32 -2.46 4.53 2.16
C GLY A 32 -1.31 4.59 3.15
N ILE A 33 -0.74 5.78 3.40
CA ILE A 33 0.34 5.96 4.39
C ILE A 33 -0.13 5.54 5.79
N SER A 34 -1.35 5.91 6.15
CA SER A 34 -1.93 5.56 7.45
C SER A 34 -2.15 4.06 7.58
N ALA A 35 -2.69 3.41 6.54
CA ALA A 35 -2.93 1.97 6.52
C ALA A 35 -1.63 1.16 6.54
N GLU A 36 -0.61 1.57 5.77
CA GLU A 36 0.70 0.93 5.75
C GLU A 36 1.36 1.02 7.13
N ALA A 37 1.41 2.22 7.72
CA ALA A 37 2.03 2.43 9.02
C ALA A 37 1.33 1.60 10.12
N ALA A 38 -0.01 1.58 10.12
CA ALA A 38 -0.79 0.76 11.05
C ALA A 38 -0.52 -0.74 10.86
N GLY A 39 -0.41 -1.19 9.60
CA GLY A 39 -0.09 -2.58 9.27
C GLY A 39 1.28 -3.02 9.75
N VAL A 40 2.30 -2.19 9.51
CA VAL A 40 3.66 -2.44 10.01
C VAL A 40 3.67 -2.52 11.53
N MET A 41 2.98 -1.58 12.20
CA MET A 41 2.87 -1.59 13.66
C MET A 41 2.23 -2.88 14.17
N TRP A 42 1.13 -3.33 13.57
CA TRP A 42 0.47 -4.57 13.94
C TRP A 42 1.38 -5.80 13.78
N VAL A 43 2.11 -5.90 12.65
CA VAL A 43 3.06 -7.02 12.43
C VAL A 43 4.13 -7.06 13.52
N LEU A 44 4.61 -5.89 13.94
CA LEU A 44 5.66 -5.77 14.96
C LEU A 44 5.15 -6.02 16.38
N SER A 45 3.94 -5.58 16.72
CA SER A 45 3.38 -5.68 18.07
C SER A 45 2.75 -7.05 18.34
N ASP A 46 1.89 -7.50 17.43
CA ASP A 46 0.90 -8.54 17.69
C ASP A 46 0.96 -9.68 16.67
N GLY A 47 1.22 -9.38 15.39
CA GLY A 47 1.15 -10.37 14.31
C GLY A 47 2.03 -11.61 14.55
N LYS A 48 3.25 -11.43 15.07
CA LYS A 48 4.15 -12.55 15.42
C LYS A 48 3.70 -13.40 16.61
N LYS A 49 2.86 -12.84 17.49
CA LYS A 49 2.36 -13.51 18.70
C LYS A 49 1.00 -14.15 18.46
N ALA A 50 0.18 -13.53 17.62
CA ALA A 50 -1.19 -13.93 17.34
C ALA A 50 -1.28 -15.09 16.33
N LEU A 51 -0.31 -15.22 15.43
CA LEU A 51 -0.41 -16.12 14.28
C LEU A 51 0.69 -17.17 14.21
N GLY A 52 0.34 -18.33 13.64
CA GLY A 52 1.32 -19.31 13.19
C GLY A 52 2.18 -18.79 12.04
N ALA A 53 3.37 -19.38 11.86
CA ALA A 53 4.32 -18.93 10.84
C ALA A 53 3.75 -18.92 9.41
N GLU A 54 2.94 -19.93 9.06
CA GLU A 54 2.31 -20.04 7.74
C GLU A 54 1.24 -18.96 7.53
N GLU A 55 0.36 -18.74 8.51
CA GLU A 55 -0.67 -17.70 8.43
C GLU A 55 -0.07 -16.30 8.34
N LEU A 56 0.95 -16.02 9.16
CA LEU A 56 1.66 -14.75 9.10
C LEU A 56 2.38 -14.57 7.76
N SER A 57 3.01 -15.63 7.24
CA SER A 57 3.66 -15.58 5.92
C SER A 57 2.65 -15.27 4.81
N GLY A 58 1.47 -15.89 4.84
CA GLY A 58 0.41 -15.62 3.86
C GLY A 58 -0.05 -14.16 3.91
N LEU A 59 -0.29 -13.62 5.11
CA LEU A 59 -0.62 -12.20 5.28
C LEU A 59 0.48 -11.29 4.72
N LEU A 60 1.74 -11.57 5.02
CA LEU A 60 2.85 -10.74 4.54
C LEU A 60 3.03 -10.83 3.02
N MET A 61 2.76 -11.98 2.41
CA MET A 61 2.74 -12.13 0.95
C MET A 61 1.66 -11.26 0.31
N ASP A 62 0.43 -11.32 0.83
CA ASP A 62 -0.67 -10.47 0.35
C ASP A 62 -0.33 -8.97 0.48
N GLN A 63 0.38 -8.57 1.55
CA GLN A 63 0.84 -7.20 1.71
C GLN A 63 1.89 -6.83 0.66
N ILE A 64 2.84 -7.72 0.38
CA ILE A 64 3.88 -7.52 -0.63
C ILE A 64 3.24 -7.35 -2.02
N ASP A 65 2.24 -8.15 -2.37
CA ASP A 65 1.57 -8.05 -3.66
C ASP A 65 0.91 -6.67 -3.85
N LEU A 66 0.34 -6.10 -2.79
CA LEU A 66 -0.20 -4.73 -2.80
C LEU A 66 0.90 -3.67 -2.99
N VAL A 67 2.07 -3.85 -2.39
CA VAL A 67 3.22 -2.96 -2.58
C VAL A 67 3.74 -3.04 -4.02
N ASP A 68 3.88 -4.25 -4.56
CA ASP A 68 4.33 -4.46 -5.94
C ASP A 68 3.33 -3.87 -6.94
N GLU A 69 2.02 -4.02 -6.69
CA GLU A 69 0.96 -3.38 -7.49
C GLU A 69 1.06 -1.85 -7.43
N LEU A 70 1.21 -1.28 -6.23
CA LEU A 70 1.37 0.17 -6.01
C LEU A 70 2.55 0.74 -6.81
N THR A 71 3.72 0.10 -6.70
CA THR A 71 4.92 0.50 -7.44
C THR A 71 4.68 0.38 -8.94
N GLY A 72 4.04 -0.70 -9.38
CA GLY A 72 3.74 -0.95 -10.80
C GLY A 72 2.85 0.14 -11.41
N ILE A 73 1.75 0.50 -10.74
CA ILE A 73 0.81 1.51 -11.24
C ILE A 73 1.44 2.91 -11.25
N TRP A 74 2.24 3.25 -10.23
CA TRP A 74 2.94 4.52 -10.18
C TRP A 74 3.95 4.62 -11.32
N ARG A 75 4.76 3.58 -11.52
CA ARG A 75 5.77 3.56 -12.58
C ARG A 75 5.15 3.75 -13.97
N ALA A 76 4.05 3.06 -14.26
CA ALA A 76 3.35 3.18 -15.54
C ALA A 76 2.76 4.59 -15.75
N PHE A 77 2.30 5.23 -14.67
CA PHE A 77 1.82 6.62 -14.75
C PHE A 77 2.98 7.60 -14.95
N ASP A 78 4.06 7.44 -14.19
CA ASP A 78 5.22 8.32 -14.21
C ASP A 78 5.93 8.30 -15.58
N SER A 79 6.00 7.13 -16.23
CA SER A 79 6.54 6.98 -17.59
C SER A 79 5.58 7.43 -18.70
N GLY A 80 4.34 7.79 -18.38
CA GLY A 80 3.31 8.17 -19.35
C GLY A 80 2.70 6.99 -20.13
N GLU A 81 2.89 5.75 -19.66
CA GLU A 81 2.29 4.54 -20.24
C GLU A 81 0.79 4.43 -19.95
N THR A 82 0.30 5.10 -18.90
CA THR A 82 -1.12 5.12 -18.56
C THR A 82 -1.68 6.52 -18.31
N SER A 83 -3.01 6.64 -18.39
CA SER A 83 -3.71 7.90 -18.14
C SER A 83 -3.85 8.18 -16.64
N LEU A 84 -4.07 9.45 -16.30
CA LEU A 84 -4.39 9.85 -14.92
C LEU A 84 -5.63 9.13 -14.39
N GLU A 85 -6.70 9.05 -15.18
CA GLU A 85 -7.95 8.40 -14.78
C GLU A 85 -7.74 6.91 -14.45
N TYR A 86 -6.96 6.22 -15.28
CA TYR A 86 -6.62 4.82 -15.01
C TYR A 86 -5.76 4.68 -13.75
N PHE A 87 -4.74 5.54 -13.60
CA PHE A 87 -3.89 5.54 -12.42
C PHE A 87 -4.71 5.75 -11.14
N GLU A 88 -5.59 6.75 -11.11
CA GLU A 88 -6.40 7.06 -9.92
C GLU A 88 -7.36 5.94 -9.56
N ALA A 89 -8.03 5.32 -10.55
CA ALA A 89 -8.90 4.18 -10.31
C ALA A 89 -8.14 2.97 -9.75
N ARG A 90 -6.92 2.72 -10.23
CA ARG A 90 -6.08 1.62 -9.72
C ARG A 90 -5.50 1.94 -8.35
N LEU A 91 -5.09 3.19 -8.11
CA LEU A 91 -4.64 3.66 -6.80
C LEU A 91 -5.72 3.44 -5.75
N GLU A 92 -6.97 3.82 -6.03
CA GLU A 92 -8.10 3.59 -5.12
C GLU A 92 -8.29 2.11 -4.79
N GLY A 93 -8.15 1.22 -5.78
CA GLY A 93 -8.20 -0.22 -5.58
C GLY A 93 -7.09 -0.74 -4.67
N VAL A 94 -5.85 -0.29 -4.89
CA VAL A 94 -4.69 -0.67 -4.08
C VAL A 94 -4.82 -0.17 -2.64
N ILE A 95 -5.25 1.08 -2.43
CA ILE A 95 -5.46 1.62 -1.08
C ILE A 95 -6.56 0.86 -0.35
N SER A 96 -7.67 0.57 -1.03
CA SER A 96 -8.73 -0.28 -0.47
C SER A 96 -8.21 -1.68 -0.12
N GLY A 97 -7.26 -2.20 -0.89
CA GLY A 97 -6.56 -3.45 -0.61
C GLY A 97 -5.72 -3.39 0.68
N PHE A 98 -4.95 -2.33 0.90
CA PHE A 98 -4.21 -2.12 2.15
C PHE A 98 -5.14 -2.02 3.37
N GLU A 99 -6.24 -1.29 3.23
CA GLU A 99 -7.25 -1.15 4.28
C GLU A 99 -7.88 -2.51 4.61
N ALA A 100 -8.33 -3.26 3.59
CA ALA A 100 -8.91 -4.58 3.76
C ALA A 100 -7.93 -5.59 4.36
N TRP A 101 -6.65 -5.51 3.96
CA TRP A 101 -5.58 -6.31 4.53
C TRP A 101 -5.43 -6.04 6.03
N LEU A 102 -5.38 -4.76 6.43
CA LEU A 102 -5.24 -4.35 7.82
C LEU A 102 -6.44 -4.82 8.64
N ASP A 103 -7.64 -4.64 8.09
CA ASP A 103 -8.89 -5.08 8.70
C ASP A 103 -8.90 -6.59 8.97
N ARG A 104 -8.39 -7.38 8.03
CA ARG A 104 -8.24 -8.83 8.19
C ARG A 104 -7.18 -9.18 9.24
N ALA A 105 -6.07 -8.45 9.27
CA ALA A 105 -5.01 -8.63 10.25
C ALA A 105 -5.50 -8.35 11.69
N LEU A 106 -6.27 -7.28 11.89
CA LEU A 106 -6.83 -6.89 13.19
C LEU A 106 -7.90 -7.87 13.73
N ARG A 107 -8.47 -8.72 12.86
CA ARG A 107 -9.43 -9.77 13.25
C ARG A 107 -8.77 -11.09 13.64
N LYS A 108 -7.44 -11.20 13.52
CA LYS A 108 -6.65 -12.37 13.91
C LYS A 108 -6.10 -12.20 15.32
#